data_AF-A0A2W0BCT8-F1
#
_entry.id   AF-A0A2W0BCT8-F1
#
_cell.length_a   1.000
_cell.length_b   1.000
_cell.length_c   1.000
_cell.angle_alpha   90.00
_cell.angle_beta   90.00
_cell.angle_gamma   90.00
#
_symmetry.space_group_name_H-M   'P 1'
#
loop_
_entity.id
_entity.type
_entity.pdbx_description
1 polymer ?
#
loop_
_entity_poly.entity_id
_entity_poly.type
_entity_poly.pdbx_seq_one_letter_code
_entity_poly.pdbx_strand_id
1 'polypeptide(L)'
;MRIFYLVVLGTVVLLWYSINHARLTSEQPVSQQVTANPHHASSEKTISSPATEAEVNAALHRIFADTVRGASHEQWFTTGDFNGDGSTDLAAVVLPNSSDLKMLNDPLANWTIQDATHAFFPPADQRVVFMPPKPKPQSAHSNELLLAVIHGYGPNGWRDPNAKQAYLVRHAGNGPIQSRPAPDGMDGAPASITRSEIIFEPQGEPGFLFWTGWQYAWRSQPSNGGKAGV
;
A
#
# COMPACT_ATOMS: atom_id res chain seq x y z
N MET A 1 -36.87 -11.54 -59.63
CA MET A 1 -37.73 -12.04 -58.52
C MET A 1 -37.16 -13.28 -57.78
N ARG A 2 -35.84 -13.55 -57.85
CA ARG A 2 -35.19 -14.69 -57.15
C ARG A 2 -34.05 -14.31 -56.18
N ILE A 3 -33.69 -13.02 -56.12
CA ILE A 3 -32.58 -12.52 -55.28
C ILE A 3 -33.09 -11.95 -53.94
N PHE A 4 -34.36 -11.54 -53.87
CA PHE A 4 -34.99 -11.06 -52.63
C PHE A 4 -35.28 -12.18 -51.60
N TYR A 5 -35.45 -13.43 -52.04
CA TYR A 5 -35.73 -14.55 -51.13
C TYR A 5 -34.49 -15.07 -50.38
N LEU A 6 -33.28 -14.89 -50.95
CA LEU A 6 -32.04 -15.34 -50.30
C LEU A 6 -31.57 -14.40 -49.18
N VAL A 7 -31.86 -13.11 -49.28
CA VAL A 7 -31.49 -12.12 -48.24
C VAL A 7 -32.40 -12.24 -47.01
N VAL A 8 -33.69 -12.56 -47.20
CA VAL A 8 -34.64 -12.74 -46.09
C VAL A 8 -34.41 -14.07 -45.35
N LEU A 9 -33.96 -15.14 -46.03
CA LEU A 9 -33.64 -16.40 -45.35
C LEU A 9 -32.34 -16.29 -44.51
N GLY A 10 -31.35 -15.53 -44.98
CA GLY A 10 -30.08 -15.32 -44.27
C GLY A 10 -30.22 -14.53 -42.96
N THR A 11 -31.13 -13.55 -42.91
CA THR A 11 -31.38 -12.76 -41.69
C THR A 11 -32.17 -13.54 -40.65
N VAL A 12 -33.08 -14.42 -41.05
CA VAL A 12 -33.85 -15.27 -40.12
C VAL A 12 -32.95 -16.32 -39.45
N VAL A 13 -32.00 -16.92 -40.18
CA VAL A 13 -31.07 -17.91 -39.60
C VAL A 13 -30.08 -17.27 -38.61
N LEU A 14 -29.60 -16.06 -38.89
CA LEU A 14 -28.70 -15.34 -37.98
C LEU A 14 -29.41 -14.83 -36.72
N LEU A 15 -30.71 -14.48 -36.81
CA LEU A 15 -31.50 -14.10 -35.64
C LEU A 15 -31.85 -15.32 -34.76
N TRP A 16 -32.09 -16.49 -35.36
CA TRP A 16 -32.33 -17.73 -34.62
C TRP A 16 -31.08 -18.25 -33.90
N TYR A 17 -29.89 -18.08 -34.51
CA TYR A 17 -28.62 -18.45 -33.88
C TYR A 17 -28.27 -17.55 -32.68
N SER A 18 -28.59 -16.25 -32.77
CA SER A 18 -28.33 -15.27 -31.70
C SER A 18 -29.25 -15.46 -30.48
N ILE A 19 -30.51 -15.84 -30.70
CA ILE A 19 -31.47 -16.07 -29.60
C ILE A 19 -31.18 -17.38 -28.85
N ASN A 20 -30.69 -18.42 -29.55
CA ASN A 20 -30.35 -19.69 -28.92
C ASN A 20 -29.00 -19.67 -28.18
N HIS A 21 -28.01 -18.90 -28.64
CA HIS A 21 -26.76 -18.74 -27.88
C HIS A 21 -26.93 -17.86 -26.63
N ALA A 22 -27.82 -16.88 -26.64
CA ALA A 22 -28.13 -16.09 -25.44
C ALA A 22 -28.85 -16.89 -24.34
N ARG A 23 -29.49 -18.04 -24.67
CA ARG A 23 -30.09 -18.95 -23.70
C ARG A 23 -29.12 -19.94 -23.05
N LEU A 24 -27.90 -20.08 -23.57
CA LEU A 24 -26.87 -20.97 -23.02
C LEU A 24 -25.92 -20.27 -22.04
N THR A 25 -26.02 -18.95 -21.88
CA THR A 25 -25.20 -18.14 -20.95
C THR A 25 -26.02 -17.29 -19.99
N SER A 26 -27.26 -17.69 -19.71
CA SER A 26 -28.02 -17.14 -18.59
C SER A 26 -27.67 -17.95 -17.34
N GLU A 27 -26.72 -17.47 -16.53
CA GLU A 27 -26.61 -17.93 -15.14
C GLU A 27 -27.94 -17.64 -14.44
N GLN A 28 -28.67 -18.70 -14.08
CA GLN A 28 -29.82 -18.55 -13.19
C GLN A 28 -29.31 -18.16 -11.80
N PRO A 29 -29.98 -17.26 -11.07
CA PRO A 29 -29.65 -17.05 -9.68
C PRO A 29 -29.85 -18.39 -8.96
N VAL A 30 -28.80 -18.87 -8.28
CA VAL A 30 -28.92 -20.00 -7.37
C VAL A 30 -29.96 -19.63 -6.32
N SER A 31 -31.13 -20.26 -6.39
CA SER A 31 -32.07 -20.27 -5.29
C SER A 31 -31.41 -21.08 -4.17
N GLN A 32 -30.80 -20.39 -3.21
CA GLN A 32 -30.25 -21.03 -2.02
C GLN A 32 -31.43 -21.66 -1.25
N GLN A 33 -31.60 -22.97 -1.39
CA GLN A 33 -32.36 -23.76 -0.42
C GLN A 33 -31.62 -23.65 0.92
N VAL A 34 -32.25 -22.95 1.87
CA VAL A 34 -31.84 -22.90 3.27
C VAL A 34 -32.07 -24.29 3.87
N THR A 35 -31.05 -25.15 3.83
CA THR A 35 -30.93 -26.23 4.80
C THR A 35 -30.18 -25.68 6.00
N ALA A 36 -30.91 -25.46 7.08
CA ALA A 36 -30.39 -25.00 8.36
C ALA A 36 -29.35 -26.00 8.90
N ASN A 37 -28.07 -25.66 8.78
CA ASN A 37 -27.02 -26.20 9.62
C ASN A 37 -26.91 -25.31 10.87
N PRO A 38 -26.95 -25.86 12.10
CA PRO A 38 -26.95 -25.04 13.30
C PRO A 38 -25.54 -24.45 13.53
N HIS A 39 -25.53 -23.13 13.65
CA HIS A 39 -24.44 -22.28 14.14
C HIS A 39 -23.12 -22.31 13.36
N HIS A 40 -23.09 -21.49 12.31
CA HIS A 40 -21.94 -20.60 12.11
C HIS A 40 -21.75 -19.75 13.36
N ALA A 41 -20.89 -20.22 14.26
CA ALA A 41 -20.21 -19.34 15.18
C ALA A 41 -19.30 -18.44 14.32
N SER A 42 -19.60 -17.14 14.36
CA SER A 42 -18.71 -16.02 14.09
C SER A 42 -17.24 -16.44 13.93
N SER A 43 -16.72 -16.50 12.69
CA SER A 43 -15.27 -16.39 12.48
C SER A 43 -14.90 -14.92 12.57
N GLU A 44 -14.99 -14.43 13.80
CA GLU A 44 -14.58 -13.11 14.21
C GLU A 44 -13.06 -13.12 14.38
N LYS A 45 -12.37 -12.33 13.56
CA LYS A 45 -11.03 -11.77 13.83
C LYS A 45 -9.92 -12.80 14.12
N THR A 46 -9.30 -13.34 13.07
CA THR A 46 -7.97 -13.96 13.17
C THR A 46 -6.88 -13.02 12.64
N ILE A 47 -6.68 -11.87 13.29
CA ILE A 47 -5.39 -11.18 13.28
C ILE A 47 -5.19 -10.58 14.68
N SER A 48 -4.47 -11.27 15.56
CA SER A 48 -4.11 -10.67 16.86
C SER A 48 -2.80 -11.13 17.45
N SER A 49 -1.98 -11.90 16.70
CA SER A 49 -0.61 -12.14 17.11
C SER A 49 0.25 -10.93 16.69
N PRO A 50 1.02 -10.34 17.62
CA PRO A 50 2.06 -9.37 17.27
C PRO A 50 2.96 -9.91 16.16
N ALA A 51 3.47 -9.03 15.30
CA ALA A 51 4.45 -9.40 14.29
C ALA A 51 5.69 -9.97 14.96
N THR A 52 6.14 -11.15 14.50
CA THR A 52 7.41 -11.74 14.93
C THR A 52 8.52 -11.36 13.95
N GLU A 53 9.77 -11.33 14.42
CA GLU A 53 10.94 -11.08 13.56
C GLU A 53 11.03 -12.08 12.39
N ALA A 54 10.67 -13.35 12.62
CA ALA A 54 10.66 -14.37 11.59
C ALA A 54 9.64 -14.07 10.48
N GLU A 55 8.43 -13.63 10.83
CA GLU A 55 7.42 -13.23 9.84
C GLU A 55 7.86 -11.98 9.07
N VAL A 56 8.47 -11.00 9.75
CA VAL A 56 8.98 -9.78 9.12
C VAL A 56 10.08 -10.12 8.12
N ASN A 57 11.07 -10.93 8.51
CA ASN A 57 12.14 -11.37 7.62
C ASN A 57 11.59 -12.18 6.43
N ALA A 58 10.58 -13.01 6.64
CA ALA A 58 9.93 -13.74 5.54
C ALA A 58 9.19 -12.79 4.56
N ALA A 59 8.51 -11.76 5.07
CA ALA A 59 7.86 -10.76 4.24
C ALA A 59 8.87 -9.90 3.46
N LEU A 60 9.97 -9.50 4.12
CA LEU A 60 11.07 -8.79 3.46
C LEU A 60 11.68 -9.65 2.34
N HIS A 61 12.00 -10.91 2.60
CA HIS A 61 12.55 -11.81 1.57
C HIS A 61 11.56 -12.04 0.42
N ARG A 62 10.26 -12.18 0.70
CA ARG A 62 9.23 -12.33 -0.34
C ARG A 62 9.19 -11.17 -1.32
N ILE A 63 9.45 -9.95 -0.85
CA ILE A 63 9.30 -8.73 -1.65
C ILE A 63 10.63 -8.27 -2.23
N PHE A 64 11.67 -8.22 -1.40
CA PHE A 64 12.97 -7.65 -1.70
C PHE A 64 14.03 -8.72 -1.98
N ALA A 65 13.67 -10.00 -2.00
CA ALA A 65 14.62 -11.12 -2.08
C ALA A 65 15.74 -10.95 -1.04
N ASP A 66 16.98 -11.23 -1.43
CA ASP A 66 18.15 -11.05 -0.58
C ASP A 66 18.83 -9.67 -0.79
N THR A 67 18.13 -8.68 -1.35
CA THR A 67 18.73 -7.35 -1.59
C THR A 67 18.85 -6.49 -0.33
N VAL A 68 18.05 -6.79 0.69
CA VAL A 68 18.07 -6.12 1.99
C VAL A 68 18.05 -7.15 3.10
N ARG A 69 18.46 -6.72 4.30
CA ARG A 69 18.27 -7.48 5.54
C ARG A 69 17.51 -6.64 6.55
N GLY A 70 16.60 -7.28 7.27
CA GLY A 70 15.97 -6.71 8.44
C GLY A 70 17.05 -6.34 9.46
N ALA A 71 16.92 -5.15 10.03
CA ALA A 71 17.73 -4.77 11.16
C ALA A 71 17.14 -5.53 12.39
N SER A 72 17.94 -6.29 13.16
CA SER A 72 17.42 -7.10 14.28
C SER A 72 17.36 -6.32 15.60
N HIS A 73 16.20 -5.75 15.91
CA HIS A 73 15.88 -5.27 17.26
C HIS A 73 14.35 -5.17 17.43
N GLU A 74 13.86 -5.42 18.64
CA GLU A 74 12.48 -5.06 18.98
C GLU A 74 12.31 -3.55 18.75
N GLN A 75 11.20 -3.10 18.14
CA GLN A 75 10.97 -1.70 17.69
C GLN A 75 11.64 -1.30 16.37
N TRP A 76 12.35 -2.18 15.67
CA TRP A 76 12.83 -1.89 14.30
C TRP A 76 11.84 -2.34 13.21
N PHE A 77 10.67 -2.80 13.61
CA PHE A 77 9.52 -2.98 12.74
C PHE A 77 8.24 -2.58 13.49
N THR A 78 7.24 -2.15 12.73
CA THR A 78 5.90 -1.86 13.23
C THR A 78 4.87 -2.14 12.15
N THR A 79 3.61 -2.27 12.54
CA THR A 79 2.51 -2.55 11.63
C THR A 79 1.40 -1.55 11.87
N GLY A 80 0.69 -1.18 10.82
CA GLY A 80 -0.38 -0.21 10.88
C GLY A 80 -1.02 -0.01 9.51
N ASP A 81 -2.13 0.72 9.44
CA ASP A 81 -2.73 1.08 8.14
C ASP A 81 -2.11 2.40 7.66
N PHE A 82 -0.92 2.35 7.04
CA PHE A 82 -0.16 3.55 6.70
C PHE A 82 -0.69 4.25 5.44
N ASN A 83 -1.48 3.55 4.62
CA ASN A 83 -2.03 4.09 3.38
C ASN A 83 -3.54 4.40 3.45
N GLY A 84 -4.22 4.00 4.53
CA GLY A 84 -5.62 4.25 4.81
C GLY A 84 -6.60 3.36 4.04
N ASP A 85 -6.17 2.19 3.57
CA ASP A 85 -6.99 1.26 2.76
C ASP A 85 -7.72 0.19 3.59
N GLY A 86 -7.48 0.15 4.90
CA GLY A 86 -8.06 -0.81 5.85
C GLY A 86 -7.33 -2.15 5.94
N SER A 87 -6.31 -2.39 5.11
CA SER A 87 -5.41 -3.54 5.21
C SER A 87 -4.20 -3.15 6.07
N THR A 88 -3.80 -4.00 7.01
CA THR A 88 -2.62 -3.70 7.84
C THR A 88 -1.34 -3.83 7.02
N ASP A 89 -0.52 -2.78 7.02
CA ASP A 89 0.79 -2.70 6.39
C ASP A 89 1.92 -3.14 7.35
N LEU A 90 3.12 -3.33 6.80
CA LEU A 90 4.36 -3.55 7.55
C LEU A 90 5.37 -2.45 7.21
N ALA A 91 6.00 -1.87 8.23
CA ALA A 91 7.18 -1.04 8.12
C ALA A 91 8.33 -1.68 8.89
N ALA A 92 9.53 -1.71 8.30
CA ALA A 92 10.72 -2.28 8.91
C ALA A 92 11.98 -1.51 8.51
N VAL A 93 12.86 -1.26 9.48
CA VAL A 93 14.18 -0.70 9.22
C VAL A 93 15.05 -1.80 8.61
N VAL A 94 15.67 -1.49 7.47
CA VAL A 94 16.50 -2.43 6.71
C VAL A 94 17.82 -1.82 6.29
N LEU A 95 18.81 -2.69 6.06
CA LEU A 95 20.09 -2.35 5.46
C LEU A 95 20.20 -3.02 4.09
N PRO A 96 20.63 -2.27 3.06
CA PRO A 96 21.06 -2.87 1.79
C PRO A 96 22.15 -3.92 1.98
N ASN A 97 22.06 -5.01 1.22
CA ASN A 97 23.15 -5.95 1.06
C ASN A 97 24.07 -5.43 -0.05
N SER A 98 25.30 -5.05 0.33
CA SER A 98 26.23 -4.33 -0.57
C SER A 98 26.58 -5.11 -1.84
N SER A 99 26.55 -6.45 -1.79
CA SER A 99 26.73 -7.35 -2.94
C SER A 99 25.63 -7.21 -4.00
N ASP A 100 24.44 -6.80 -3.58
CA ASP A 100 23.21 -6.86 -4.36
C ASP A 100 22.65 -5.47 -4.70
N LEU A 101 23.42 -4.40 -4.45
CA LEU A 101 23.01 -3.02 -4.72
C LEU A 101 22.55 -2.77 -6.15
N LYS A 102 23.12 -3.49 -7.12
CA LYS A 102 22.68 -3.37 -8.52
C LYS A 102 21.24 -3.87 -8.70
N MET A 103 20.91 -5.00 -8.08
CA MET A 103 19.55 -5.57 -8.12
C MET A 103 18.59 -4.73 -7.27
N LEU A 104 19.03 -4.23 -6.12
CA LEU A 104 18.26 -3.32 -5.27
C LEU A 104 17.79 -2.08 -6.04
N ASN A 105 18.68 -1.53 -6.86
CA ASN A 105 18.48 -0.31 -7.64
C ASN A 105 18.01 -0.55 -9.08
N ASP A 106 17.60 -1.78 -9.42
CA ASP A 106 17.11 -2.06 -10.76
C ASP A 106 15.77 -1.31 -11.00
N PRO A 107 15.63 -0.51 -12.06
CA PRO A 107 14.39 0.20 -12.36
C PRO A 107 13.20 -0.74 -12.66
N LEU A 108 13.45 -2.03 -12.88
CA LEU A 108 12.44 -3.07 -13.08
C LEU A 108 12.16 -3.90 -11.81
N ALA A 109 12.74 -3.52 -10.67
CA ALA A 109 12.45 -4.18 -9.40
C ALA A 109 10.96 -4.07 -9.03
N ASN A 110 10.49 -5.01 -8.21
CA ASN A 110 9.09 -5.05 -7.78
C ASN A 110 8.73 -4.00 -6.70
N TRP A 111 9.66 -3.12 -6.36
CA TRP A 111 9.52 -2.08 -5.35
C TRP A 111 9.95 -0.71 -5.90
N THR A 112 9.51 0.36 -5.23
CA THR A 112 9.91 1.73 -5.58
C THR A 112 10.82 2.31 -4.51
N ILE A 113 11.95 2.90 -4.93
CA ILE A 113 12.81 3.68 -4.03
C ILE A 113 12.32 5.12 -3.98
N GLN A 114 12.12 5.65 -2.77
CA GLN A 114 11.62 7.00 -2.50
C GLN A 114 12.59 7.74 -1.58
N ASP A 115 12.44 9.06 -1.51
CA ASP A 115 13.16 9.91 -0.56
C ASP A 115 12.15 10.79 0.18
N ALA A 116 12.00 10.54 1.48
CA ALA A 116 10.98 11.18 2.31
C ALA A 116 11.17 12.70 2.45
N THR A 117 12.40 13.21 2.23
CA THR A 117 12.73 14.64 2.32
C THR A 117 12.47 15.40 1.02
N HIS A 118 12.32 14.68 -0.10
CA HIS A 118 12.01 15.24 -1.42
C HIS A 118 10.54 15.06 -1.80
N ALA A 119 9.71 14.65 -0.84
CA ALA A 119 8.30 14.46 -1.08
C ALA A 119 7.57 15.80 -1.24
N PHE A 120 6.83 15.93 -2.34
CA PHE A 120 5.93 17.06 -2.58
C PHE A 120 4.60 16.85 -1.85
N PHE A 121 4.20 17.87 -1.10
CA PHE A 121 2.87 17.99 -0.51
C PHE A 121 2.22 19.30 -0.99
N PRO A 122 0.97 19.27 -1.48
CA PRO A 122 0.26 20.48 -1.88
C PRO A 122 0.02 21.38 -0.65
N PRO A 123 0.15 22.71 -0.78
CA PRO A 123 -0.21 23.64 0.30
C PRO A 123 -1.69 23.50 0.69
N ALA A 124 -1.97 23.58 2.00
CA ALA A 124 -3.31 23.41 2.57
C ALA A 124 -4.35 24.40 2.02
N ASP A 125 -3.87 25.60 1.68
CA ASP A 125 -4.65 26.78 1.34
C ASP A 125 -4.89 26.92 -0.18
N GLN A 126 -4.33 26.03 -0.99
CA GLN A 126 -4.44 26.09 -2.45
C GLN A 126 -5.48 25.13 -3.00
N ARG A 127 -6.48 25.68 -3.70
CA ARG A 127 -7.50 24.90 -4.42
C ARG A 127 -6.98 24.25 -5.71
N VAL A 128 -5.96 24.84 -6.33
CA VAL A 128 -5.34 24.35 -7.56
C VAL A 128 -3.84 24.38 -7.34
N VAL A 129 -3.20 23.23 -7.52
CA VAL A 129 -1.77 23.06 -7.33
C VAL A 129 -1.18 22.51 -8.63
N PHE A 130 -0.18 23.21 -9.17
CA PHE A 130 0.63 22.67 -10.25
C PHE A 130 1.60 21.64 -9.68
N MET A 131 1.47 20.40 -10.13
CA MET A 131 2.37 19.33 -9.70
C MET A 131 3.80 19.69 -10.13
N PRO A 132 4.81 19.54 -9.25
CA PRO A 132 6.19 19.65 -9.68
C PRO A 132 6.50 18.57 -10.73
N PRO A 133 7.56 18.78 -11.55
CA PRO A 133 8.07 17.74 -12.43
C PRO A 133 8.28 16.44 -11.65
N LYS A 134 8.08 15.29 -12.33
CA LYS A 134 8.33 13.99 -11.70
C LYS A 134 9.74 13.97 -11.10
N PRO A 135 9.88 13.60 -9.82
CA PRO A 135 11.20 13.53 -9.19
C PRO A 135 12.07 12.53 -9.94
N LYS A 136 13.39 12.77 -9.92
CA LYS A 136 14.35 11.83 -10.50
C LYS A 136 14.24 10.49 -9.77
N PRO A 137 14.44 9.36 -10.48
CA PRO A 137 14.55 8.06 -9.84
C PRO A 137 15.55 8.13 -8.69
N GLN A 138 15.16 7.54 -7.55
CA GLN A 138 16.02 7.44 -6.38
C GLN A 138 16.84 6.15 -6.44
N SER A 139 17.97 6.13 -5.76
CA SER A 139 18.79 4.93 -5.61
C SER A 139 19.25 4.80 -4.18
N ALA A 140 19.29 3.57 -3.71
CA ALA A 140 19.83 3.20 -2.43
C ALA A 140 21.37 3.06 -2.50
N HIS A 141 22.02 3.42 -1.41
CA HIS A 141 23.47 3.33 -1.21
C HIS A 141 23.82 2.26 -0.18
N SER A 142 25.05 1.74 -0.24
CA SER A 142 25.54 0.83 0.80
C SER A 142 25.54 1.52 2.17
N ASN A 143 25.19 0.77 3.22
CA ASN A 143 25.25 1.19 4.63
C ASN A 143 24.36 2.38 5.02
N GLU A 144 23.42 2.81 4.16
CA GLU A 144 22.36 3.71 4.60
C GLU A 144 21.21 2.89 5.19
N LEU A 145 20.58 3.41 6.25
CA LEU A 145 19.33 2.85 6.76
C LEU A 145 18.20 3.26 5.83
N LEU A 146 17.37 2.27 5.50
CA LEU A 146 16.15 2.46 4.74
C LEU A 146 14.96 2.00 5.59
N LEU A 147 13.81 2.61 5.34
CA LEU A 147 12.55 2.06 5.81
C LEU A 147 11.91 1.27 4.66
N ALA A 148 11.83 -0.04 4.82
CA ALA A 148 11.02 -0.88 3.95
C ALA A 148 9.56 -0.76 4.39
N VAL A 149 8.66 -0.49 3.43
CA VAL A 149 7.22 -0.50 3.67
C VAL A 149 6.54 -1.44 2.69
N ILE A 150 5.71 -2.34 3.19
CA ILE A 150 4.90 -3.29 2.41
C ILE A 150 3.44 -2.99 2.71
N HIS A 151 2.71 -2.50 1.70
CA HIS A 151 1.28 -2.29 1.83
C HIS A 151 0.55 -3.63 1.87
N GLY A 152 -0.42 -3.74 2.77
CA GLY A 152 -1.21 -4.94 2.98
C GLY A 152 -2.16 -5.25 1.82
N TYR A 153 -2.73 -6.45 1.87
CA TYR A 153 -3.76 -6.86 0.93
C TYR A 153 -4.90 -7.57 1.65
N GLY A 154 -6.05 -6.91 1.70
CA GLY A 154 -7.27 -7.48 2.24
C GLY A 154 -7.15 -7.86 3.73
N PRO A 155 -8.00 -8.79 4.20
CA PRO A 155 -8.07 -9.15 5.62
C PRO A 155 -6.80 -9.77 6.20
N ASN A 156 -5.82 -10.18 5.40
CA ASN A 156 -4.56 -10.72 5.91
C ASN A 156 -3.44 -9.66 5.94
N GLY A 157 -3.70 -8.45 5.43
CA GLY A 157 -2.74 -7.35 5.41
C GLY A 157 -1.42 -7.74 4.74
N TRP A 158 -0.31 -7.27 5.32
CA TRP A 158 1.04 -7.52 4.83
C TRP A 158 1.45 -9.00 4.86
N ARG A 159 0.75 -9.84 5.62
CA ARG A 159 0.99 -11.29 5.65
C ARG A 159 0.43 -11.99 4.41
N ASP A 160 -0.45 -11.35 3.66
CA ASP A 160 -0.99 -11.92 2.43
C ASP A 160 0.10 -12.06 1.36
N PRO A 161 0.20 -13.19 0.65
CA PRO A 161 1.17 -13.34 -0.45
C PRO A 161 0.92 -12.36 -1.61
N ASN A 162 -0.28 -11.78 -1.73
CA ASN A 162 -0.61 -10.78 -2.74
C ASN A 162 -0.28 -9.34 -2.32
N ALA A 163 0.14 -9.11 -1.08
CA ALA A 163 0.65 -7.82 -0.60
C ALA A 163 2.01 -7.53 -1.27
N LYS A 164 1.99 -6.96 -2.49
CA LYS A 164 3.16 -6.76 -3.35
C LYS A 164 3.57 -5.30 -3.54
N GLN A 165 2.70 -4.35 -3.17
CA GLN A 165 3.03 -2.94 -3.29
C GLN A 165 4.01 -2.55 -2.18
N ALA A 166 5.23 -2.19 -2.57
CA ALA A 166 6.30 -2.01 -1.61
C ALA A 166 7.26 -0.87 -1.97
N TYR A 167 7.86 -0.31 -0.92
CA TYR A 167 8.70 0.87 -0.99
C TYR A 167 9.97 0.70 -0.16
N LEU A 168 11.06 1.29 -0.63
CA LEU A 168 12.26 1.54 0.16
C LEU A 168 12.41 3.05 0.30
N VAL A 169 12.21 3.55 1.51
CA VAL A 169 12.15 4.98 1.79
C VAL A 169 13.48 5.42 2.40
N ARG A 170 14.19 6.28 1.67
CA ARG A 170 15.40 6.95 2.13
C ARG A 170 15.02 8.11 3.04
N HIS A 171 15.89 8.40 4.01
CA HIS A 171 15.70 9.50 4.96
C HIS A 171 14.35 9.45 5.70
N ALA A 172 13.82 8.24 5.90
CA ALA A 172 12.63 8.00 6.70
C ALA A 172 12.89 8.27 8.19
N GLY A 173 14.08 7.85 8.63
CA GLY A 173 14.68 8.19 9.89
C GLY A 173 15.62 7.06 10.32
N ASN A 174 16.11 7.09 11.56
CA ASN A 174 17.22 6.24 12.03
C ASN A 174 16.90 5.56 13.38
N GLY A 175 15.65 5.61 13.83
CA GLY A 175 15.26 5.28 15.21
C GLY A 175 14.39 4.02 15.33
N PRO A 176 14.05 3.62 16.57
CA PRO A 176 12.94 2.71 16.79
C PRO A 176 11.66 3.34 16.22
N ILE A 177 10.88 2.53 15.50
CA ILE A 177 9.69 2.96 14.79
C ILE A 177 8.43 2.50 15.52
N GLN A 178 7.40 3.35 15.53
CA GLN A 178 6.10 3.04 16.12
C GLN A 178 4.97 3.57 15.23
N SER A 179 3.96 2.73 14.98
CA SER A 179 2.69 3.18 14.42
C SER A 179 1.90 3.98 15.46
N ARG A 180 1.31 5.09 15.05
CA ARG A 180 0.36 5.89 15.85
C ARG A 180 -0.75 6.44 14.96
N PRO A 181 -1.95 6.72 15.49
CA PRO A 181 -2.93 7.51 14.77
C PRO A 181 -2.34 8.86 14.34
N ALA A 182 -2.73 9.34 13.16
CA ALA A 182 -2.38 10.67 12.72
C ALA A 182 -2.88 11.74 13.73
N PRO A 183 -2.09 12.80 14.02
CA PRO A 183 -2.55 13.90 14.86
C PRO A 183 -3.74 14.63 14.21
N ASP A 184 -4.74 14.97 15.03
CA ASP A 184 -5.87 15.80 14.61
C ASP A 184 -5.41 17.21 14.20
N GLY A 185 -6.08 17.80 13.20
CA GLY A 185 -5.90 19.22 12.85
C GLY A 185 -4.53 19.56 12.30
N MET A 186 -3.84 18.61 11.69
CA MET A 186 -2.54 18.86 11.08
C MET A 186 -2.68 19.76 9.85
N ASP A 187 -2.22 21.02 9.96
CA ASP A 187 -2.27 21.98 8.87
C ASP A 187 -1.56 21.44 7.60
N GLY A 188 -2.27 21.51 6.48
CA GLY A 188 -1.79 21.00 5.19
C GLY A 188 -1.52 19.50 5.16
N ALA A 189 -2.13 18.72 6.07
CA ALA A 189 -2.20 17.28 5.91
C ALA A 189 -3.08 16.93 4.71
N PRO A 190 -2.61 16.09 3.78
CA PRO A 190 -3.47 15.54 2.74
C PRO A 190 -4.59 14.72 3.39
N ALA A 191 -5.76 14.67 2.76
CA ALA A 191 -6.90 13.89 3.26
C ALA A 191 -6.56 12.41 3.50
N SER A 192 -5.53 11.86 2.83
CA SER A 192 -5.02 10.51 3.06
C SER A 192 -4.62 10.27 4.52
N ILE A 193 -3.96 11.23 5.17
CA ILE A 193 -3.50 11.13 6.56
C ILE A 193 -4.67 10.82 7.52
N THR A 194 -5.86 11.36 7.27
CA THR A 194 -6.99 11.24 8.22
C THR A 194 -7.51 9.82 8.38
N ARG A 195 -7.16 8.92 7.46
CA ARG A 195 -7.53 7.51 7.49
C ARG A 195 -6.34 6.59 7.78
N SER A 196 -5.14 7.16 7.85
CA SER A 196 -3.91 6.41 8.00
C SER A 196 -3.34 6.53 9.40
N GLU A 197 -2.57 5.53 9.79
CA GLU A 197 -1.60 5.64 10.85
C GLU A 197 -0.29 6.23 10.31
N ILE A 198 0.46 6.88 11.19
CA ILE A 198 1.77 7.48 10.90
C ILE A 198 2.87 6.65 11.54
N ILE A 199 4.05 6.69 10.93
CA ILE A 199 5.24 6.02 11.45
C ILE A 199 6.04 7.08 12.19
N PHE A 200 5.99 7.03 13.52
CA PHE A 200 6.69 7.99 14.37
C PHE A 200 8.16 7.60 14.51
N GLU A 201 9.04 8.59 14.28
CA GLU A 201 10.49 8.43 14.40
C GLU A 201 11.10 9.63 15.14
N PRO A 202 11.77 9.43 16.30
CA PRO A 202 12.58 10.47 16.91
C PRO A 202 13.95 10.55 16.20
N GLN A 203 14.15 11.57 15.36
CA GLN A 203 15.35 11.78 14.54
C GLN A 203 16.09 13.05 14.98
N GLY A 204 16.55 13.12 16.23
CA GLY A 204 17.10 14.37 16.82
C GLY A 204 16.07 15.48 17.03
N GLU A 205 15.12 15.62 16.11
CA GLU A 205 13.88 16.36 16.17
C GLU A 205 12.69 15.38 16.10
N PRO A 206 11.65 15.52 16.94
CA PRO A 206 10.44 14.72 16.84
C PRO A 206 9.77 14.89 15.47
N GLY A 207 9.41 13.79 14.81
CA GLY A 207 8.76 13.80 13.52
C GLY A 207 8.08 12.48 13.20
N PHE A 208 7.50 12.39 12.01
CA PHE A 208 6.83 11.19 11.55
C PHE A 208 6.83 11.11 10.03
N LEU A 209 6.76 9.88 9.51
CA LEU A 209 6.39 9.62 8.14
C LEU A 209 4.89 9.40 7.98
N PHE A 210 4.41 9.77 6.80
CA PHE A 210 3.04 9.51 6.39
C PHE A 210 2.93 9.29 4.88
N TRP A 211 1.84 8.66 4.45
CA TRP A 211 1.51 8.45 3.05
C TRP A 211 0.77 9.66 2.47
N THR A 212 1.29 10.22 1.38
CA THR A 212 0.70 11.37 0.67
C THR A 212 -0.40 10.98 -0.33
N GLY A 213 -0.66 9.68 -0.50
CA GLY A 213 -1.47 9.13 -1.60
C GLY A 213 -0.64 8.55 -2.74
N TRP A 214 0.67 8.87 -2.82
CA TRP A 214 1.56 8.36 -3.87
C TRP A 214 3.03 8.18 -3.46
N GLN A 215 3.45 8.78 -2.34
CA GLN A 215 4.79 8.59 -1.76
C GLN A 215 4.77 8.81 -0.24
N TYR A 216 5.79 8.27 0.44
CA TYR A 216 6.08 8.59 1.82
C TYR A 216 6.80 9.94 1.95
N ALA A 217 6.37 10.72 2.93
CA ALA A 217 6.93 12.03 3.25
C ALA A 217 7.27 12.10 4.74
N TRP A 218 8.38 12.76 5.08
CA TRP A 218 8.74 13.04 6.47
C TRP A 218 8.29 14.45 6.85
N ARG A 219 7.77 14.62 8.07
CA ARG A 219 7.41 15.93 8.63
C ARG A 219 7.87 16.04 10.08
N SER A 220 8.47 17.17 10.41
CA SER A 220 8.78 17.54 11.80
C SER A 220 7.50 17.81 12.57
N GLN A 221 7.40 17.31 13.79
CA GLN A 221 6.36 17.69 14.71
C GLN A 221 6.58 19.16 15.14
N PRO A 222 5.53 19.99 15.21
CA PRO A 222 5.67 21.34 15.76
C PRO A 222 6.24 21.25 17.18
N SER A 223 7.29 22.02 17.47
CA SER A 223 7.68 22.21 18.87
C SER A 223 6.50 22.87 19.59
N ASN A 224 6.18 22.42 20.80
CA ASN A 224 5.08 22.96 21.63
C ASN A 224 5.24 24.45 22.02
N GLY A 225 6.02 25.25 21.29
CA GLY A 225 6.32 26.66 21.54
C GLY A 225 5.56 27.66 20.67
N GLY A 226 4.78 27.24 19.67
CA GLY A 226 3.97 28.14 18.86
C GLY A 226 2.61 28.40 19.50
N LYS A 227 2.48 29.47 20.29
CA LYS A 227 1.16 29.98 20.71
C LYS A 227 0.25 30.14 19.49
N ALA A 228 -0.98 29.66 19.61
CA ALA A 228 -2.09 30.01 18.74
C ALA A 228 -2.11 31.52 18.51
N GLY A 229 -1.87 31.93 17.27
CA GLY A 229 -2.03 33.31 16.83
C GLY A 229 -3.49 33.58 16.55
N VAL A 230 -4.04 34.50 17.34
CA VAL A 230 -5.32 35.21 17.15
C VAL A 230 -5.37 35.91 15.79
#